data_AF-A0A7W1D8V4-F1
#
_entry.id   AF-A0A7W1D8V4-F1
#
_cell.length_a   1.000
_cell.length_b   1.000
_cell.length_c   1.000
_cell.angle_alpha   90.00
_cell.angle_beta   90.00
_cell.angle_gamma   90.00
#
_symmetry.space_group_name_H-M   'P 1'
#
loop_
_entity.id
_entity.type
_entity.pdbx_description
1 polymer ?
#
loop_
_entity_poly.entity_id
_entity_poly.type
_entity_poly.pdbx_seq_one_letter_code
_entity_poly.pdbx_strand_id
1 'polypeptide(L)' 'MQMDENDELLPEYDLDYSKSKPNRFAEKYKQMQRTVVLDFDVAEDYPSAESVNEALRFLSRITKQHQTELTHK' A
#
# COMPACT_ATOMS: atom_id res chain seq x y z
N MET A 1 25.48 -2.44 -36.38
CA MET A 1 24.10 -2.17 -36.83
C MET A 1 23.26 -2.11 -35.57
N GLN A 2 22.91 -0.91 -35.11
CA GLN A 2 21.92 -0.75 -34.05
C GLN A 2 20.58 -1.09 -34.69
N MET A 3 19.94 -2.15 -34.22
CA MET A 3 18.56 -2.44 -34.61
C MET A 3 17.71 -1.51 -33.74
N ASP A 4 17.11 -0.50 -34.37
CA ASP A 4 16.05 0.26 -33.74
C ASP A 4 14.93 -0.73 -33.42
N GLU A 5 14.65 -0.93 -32.13
CA GLU A 5 13.64 -1.89 -31.63
C GLU A 5 12.21 -1.57 -32.11
N ASN A 6 12.03 -0.41 -32.76
CA ASN A 6 10.76 0.04 -33.34
C ASN A 6 10.54 -0.39 -34.80
N ASP A 7 11.54 -0.95 -35.48
CA ASP A 7 11.42 -1.27 -36.93
C ASP A 7 10.58 -2.54 -37.20
N GLU A 8 10.26 -3.32 -36.17
CA GLU A 8 9.43 -4.54 -36.26
C GLU A 8 7.94 -4.30 -35.95
N LEU A 9 7.59 -3.15 -35.36
CA LEU A 9 6.22 -2.84 -34.96
C LEU A 9 5.49 -2.13 -36.10
N LEU A 10 4.27 -2.60 -36.40
CA LEU A 10 3.40 -1.90 -37.36
C LEU A 10 3.02 -0.51 -36.81
N PRO A 11 2.79 0.50 -37.68
CA PRO A 11 2.49 1.87 -37.26
C PRO A 11 1.30 2.00 -36.31
N GLU A 12 0.34 1.07 -36.37
CA GLU A 12 -0.83 1.02 -35.48
C GLU A 12 -0.48 0.73 -34.02
N TYR A 13 0.71 0.22 -33.74
CA TYR A 13 1.23 -0.08 -32.41
C TYR A 13 2.13 1.03 -31.84
N ASP A 14 2.26 2.18 -32.52
CA ASP A 14 2.86 3.38 -31.95
C ASP A 14 1.89 4.06 -30.96
N LEU A 15 1.80 3.48 -29.76
CA LEU A 15 0.89 3.92 -28.72
C LEU A 15 1.44 5.14 -27.97
N ASP A 16 0.82 6.29 -28.20
CA ASP A 16 1.11 7.51 -27.44
C ASP A 16 0.55 7.42 -26.00
N TYR A 17 1.40 6.95 -25.08
CA TYR A 17 1.05 6.81 -23.67
C TYR A 17 0.76 8.15 -22.96
N SER A 18 1.12 9.31 -23.54
CA SER A 18 0.76 10.61 -22.96
C SER A 18 -0.75 10.87 -22.99
N LYS A 19 -1.47 10.23 -23.93
CA LYS A 19 -2.93 10.26 -24.06
C LYS A 19 -3.61 9.11 -23.31
N SER A 20 -2.84 8.26 -22.64
CA SER A 20 -3.41 7.13 -21.89
C SER A 20 -4.27 7.64 -20.74
N LYS A 21 -5.39 6.97 -20.50
CA LYS A 21 -6.26 7.25 -19.35
C LYS A 21 -5.82 6.36 -18.18
N PRO A 22 -5.87 6.87 -16.93
CA PRO A 22 -5.63 6.04 -15.76
C PRO A 22 -6.60 4.86 -15.74
N ASN A 23 -6.11 3.70 -15.29
CA ASN A 23 -6.89 2.47 -15.24
C ASN A 23 -8.16 2.67 -14.42
N ARG A 24 -9.34 2.37 -15.01
CA ARG A 24 -10.67 2.49 -14.36
C ARG A 24 -10.83 1.66 -13.08
N PHE A 25 -9.95 0.69 -12.86
CA PHE A 25 -9.92 -0.14 -11.65
C PHE A 25 -8.88 0.32 -10.62
N ALA A 26 -8.01 1.27 -10.95
CA ALA A 26 -6.94 1.74 -10.05
C ALA A 26 -7.48 2.21 -8.70
N GLU A 27 -8.61 2.91 -8.68
CA GLU A 27 -9.26 3.35 -7.44
C GLU A 27 -9.76 2.18 -6.59
N LYS A 28 -10.25 1.09 -7.22
CA LYS A 28 -10.66 -0.12 -6.49
C LYS A 28 -9.46 -0.82 -5.84
N TYR A 29 -8.31 -0.78 -6.49
CA TYR A 29 -7.08 -1.34 -5.94
C TYR A 29 -6.49 -0.50 -4.80
N LYS A 30 -6.65 0.83 -4.83
CA LYS A 30 -6.29 1.69 -3.68
C LYS A 30 -7.14 1.39 -2.43
N GLN A 31 -8.39 0.98 -2.63
CA GLN A 31 -9.30 0.57 -1.57
C GLN A 31 -9.13 -0.90 -1.16
N MET A 32 -8.52 -1.73 -2.01
CA MET A 32 -8.20 -3.12 -1.69
C MET A 32 -7.10 -3.17 -0.64
N GLN A 33 -7.53 -3.48 0.58
CA GLN A 33 -6.81 -4.10 1.70
C GLN A 33 -5.29 -4.14 1.57
N ARG A 34 -4.61 -3.27 2.33
CA ARG A 34 -3.18 -3.42 2.62
C ARG A 34 -2.99 -4.74 3.40
N THR A 35 -2.44 -5.76 2.75
CA THR A 35 -2.02 -7.00 3.41
C THR A 35 -0.73 -6.74 4.18
N VAL A 36 -0.71 -7.14 5.45
CA VAL A 36 0.46 -7.09 6.32
C VAL A 36 0.76 -8.51 6.75
N VAL A 37 2.01 -8.94 6.61
CA VAL A 37 2.47 -10.24 7.11
C VAL A 37 2.93 -10.05 8.55
N LEU A 38 2.45 -10.92 9.44
CA LEU A 38 2.89 -10.99 10.82
C LEU A 38 3.91 -12.13 10.96
N ASP A 39 4.83 -11.98 11.90
CA ASP A 39 5.70 -13.09 12.31
C ASP A 39 4.87 -14.19 13.00
N PHE A 40 5.40 -15.40 13.00
CA PHE A 40 4.66 -16.60 13.43
C PHE A 40 4.20 -16.53 14.89
N ASP A 41 5.07 -16.07 15.78
CA ASP A 41 4.80 -15.87 17.21
C ASP A 41 3.69 -14.84 17.43
N VAL A 42 3.70 -13.74 16.67
CA VAL A 42 2.66 -12.72 16.74
C VAL A 42 1.33 -13.25 16.17
N ALA A 43 1.36 -14.06 15.12
CA ALA A 43 0.14 -14.65 14.56
C ALA A 43 -0.49 -15.70 15.48
N GLU A 44 0.31 -16.39 16.30
CA GLU A 44 -0.17 -17.36 17.29
C GLU A 44 -0.98 -16.69 18.41
N ASP A 45 -0.48 -15.55 18.92
CA ASP A 45 -1.16 -14.78 19.96
C ASP A 45 -2.38 -14.01 19.44
N TYR A 46 -2.39 -13.64 18.16
CA TYR A 46 -3.42 -12.80 17.55
C TYR A 46 -4.10 -13.49 16.36
N PRO A 47 -5.16 -14.28 16.60
CA PRO A 47 -5.79 -15.12 15.56
C PRO A 47 -6.61 -14.32 14.52
N SER A 48 -6.80 -13.00 14.71
CA SER A 48 -7.54 -12.16 13.78
C SER A 48 -6.94 -10.76 13.64
N ALA A 49 -7.13 -10.15 12.48
CA ALA A 49 -6.73 -8.77 12.23
C ALA A 49 -7.44 -7.78 13.17
N GLU A 50 -8.64 -8.09 13.65
CA GLU A 50 -9.35 -7.27 14.63
C GLU A 50 -8.61 -7.23 15.97
N SER A 51 -8.13 -8.39 16.46
CA SER A 51 -7.38 -8.50 17.71
C SER A 51 -6.09 -7.66 17.67
N VAL A 52 -5.32 -7.78 16.58
CA VAL A 52 -4.10 -6.98 16.38
C VAL A 52 -4.41 -5.48 16.35
N ASN A 53 -5.46 -5.09 15.63
CA ASN A 53 -5.83 -3.69 15.48
C ASN A 53 -6.27 -3.06 16.79
N GLU A 54 -7.03 -3.77 17.62
CA GLU A 54 -7.43 -3.28 18.94
C GLU A 54 -6.23 -3.08 19.86
N ALA A 55 -5.31 -4.05 19.92
CA ALA A 55 -4.09 -3.93 20.73
C ALA A 55 -3.22 -2.73 20.30
N LEU A 56 -2.98 -2.56 18.99
CA LEU A 56 -2.21 -1.43 18.46
C LEU A 56 -2.92 -0.08 18.70
N ARG A 57 -4.25 -0.03 18.61
CA ARG A 57 -5.04 1.18 18.91
C ARG A 57 -4.96 1.54 20.40
N PHE A 58 -5.05 0.55 21.28
CA PHE A 58 -4.89 0.75 22.71
C PHE A 58 -3.52 1.34 23.04
N LEU A 59 -2.44 0.74 22.50
CA LEU A 59 -1.08 1.25 22.66
C LEU A 59 -0.92 2.67 22.08
N SER A 60 -1.54 2.95 20.94
CA SER A 60 -1.52 4.29 20.33
C SER A 60 -2.20 5.34 21.23
N ARG A 61 -3.27 4.99 21.94
CA ARG A 61 -3.93 5.92 22.88
C ARG A 61 -3.02 6.23 24.07
N ILE A 62 -2.40 5.22 24.66
CA ILE A 62 -1.48 5.39 25.80
C ILE A 62 -0.30 6.27 25.40
N THR A 63 0.34 5.97 24.28
CA THR A 63 1.51 6.72 23.81
C THR A 63 1.18 8.18 23.50
N LYS A 64 0.01 8.46 22.90
CA LYS A 64 -0.46 9.84 22.65
C LYS A 64 -0.72 10.63 23.94
N GLN A 65 -1.27 9.98 24.97
CA GLN A 65 -1.50 10.62 26.27
C GLN A 65 -0.17 11.11 26.87
N HIS A 66 0.84 10.24 26.95
CA HIS A 66 2.15 10.60 27.49
C HIS A 66 2.93 11.60 26.62
N GLN A 67 2.74 11.61 25.29
CA GLN A 67 3.38 12.58 24.41
C GLN A 67 2.84 14.02 24.64
N THR A 68 1.57 14.14 25.04
CA THR A 68 0.95 15.43 25.39
C THR A 68 1.50 15.97 26.72
N GLU A 69 1.80 15.08 27.68
CA GLU A 69 2.42 15.45 28.97
C GLU A 69 3.88 15.92 28.82
N LEU A 70 4.64 15.32 27.88
CA LEU A 70 6.02 15.69 27.60
C LEU A 70 6.16 17.01 26.82
N THR A 71 5.11 17.45 26.12
CA THR A 71 5.11 18.69 25.32
C THR A 71 4.53 19.90 26.07
N HIS A 72 4.06 19.71 27.30
CA HIS A 72 3.53 20.78 28.17
C HIS A 72 4.40 21.03 29.42
N LYS A 73 5.65 20.59 29.41
CA LYS A 73 6.65 20.86 30.45
C LYS A 73 7.86 21.57 29.86
#